data_AF-K0TB39-F1
#
_entry.id   AF-K0TB39-F1
#
_cell.length_a   1.000
_cell.length_b   1.000
_cell.length_c   1.000
_cell.angle_alpha   90.00
_cell.angle_beta   90.00
_cell.angle_gamma   90.00
#
_symmetry.space_group_name_H-M   'P 1'
#
loop_
_entity.id
_entity.type
_entity.pdbx_description
1 polymer ?
#
loop_
_entity_poly.entity_id
_entity_poly.type
_entity_poly.pdbx_seq_one_letter_code
_entity_poly.pdbx_strand_id
1 'polypeptide(L)'
;LTFNIGERPTFRRFSTPLNQKNLTPFSRHRDDTLNDEIQSIRSLLDRASSGGDRDRASALDRAEKKLRAAQGTRKSYKMETRLVPDPRQKQMFENKLKRLSEQLSQCANDMKALRGNQQRGELFVGARGDQTNVRGEMSGDEAGNMMINEMNDIQDKTKSSIMNTKNMVSASKQVGEATMEELLRQREQIRNIDDEVMRVDDNLNRADKLIQKLWQADGHGQVHTVLRVRQHAAARGRHHLHRDDEE
;
A
#
# COMPACT_ATOMS: atom_id res chain seq x y z
N LEU A 1 -35.57 17.15 40.03
CA LEU A 1 -34.47 16.33 40.59
C LEU A 1 -35.08 14.97 40.90
N THR A 2 -34.85 13.85 40.22
CA THR A 2 -33.83 13.39 39.27
C THR A 2 -34.51 12.28 38.45
N PHE A 3 -34.43 12.34 37.11
CA PHE A 3 -34.96 11.27 36.24
C PHE A 3 -33.85 10.24 36.00
N ASN A 4 -34.12 9.00 36.38
CA ASN A 4 -33.25 7.85 36.23
C ASN A 4 -33.19 7.43 34.76
N ILE A 5 -32.02 7.60 34.12
CA ILE A 5 -31.79 7.20 32.73
C ILE A 5 -31.39 5.73 32.73
N GLY A 6 -32.25 4.89 32.17
CA GLY A 6 -32.05 3.47 32.00
C GLY A 6 -30.76 3.13 31.27
N GLU A 7 -30.07 2.15 31.83
CA GLU A 7 -28.80 1.59 31.39
C GLU A 7 -28.87 1.08 29.94
N ARG A 8 -27.89 1.49 29.14
CA ARG A 8 -27.68 0.98 27.78
C ARG A 8 -27.16 -0.46 27.87
N PRO A 9 -27.67 -1.41 27.08
CA PRO A 9 -27.12 -2.76 27.03
C PRO A 9 -25.68 -2.70 26.50
N THR A 10 -24.74 -3.12 27.34
CA THR A 10 -23.35 -3.32 26.95
C THR A 10 -23.28 -4.48 25.96
N PHE A 11 -23.02 -4.14 24.70
CA PHE A 11 -22.74 -5.09 23.63
C PHE A 11 -21.45 -5.84 24.00
N ARG A 12 -21.59 -7.01 24.63
CA ARG A 12 -20.47 -7.92 24.91
C ARG A 12 -19.88 -8.35 23.57
N ARG A 13 -18.75 -7.73 23.19
CA ARG A 13 -17.90 -8.25 22.12
C ARG A 13 -17.52 -9.67 22.51
N PHE A 14 -18.01 -10.64 21.75
CA PHE A 14 -17.48 -12.00 21.75
C PHE A 14 -15.99 -11.92 21.42
N SER A 15 -15.15 -11.97 22.46
CA SER A 15 -13.74 -12.27 22.31
C SER A 15 -13.63 -13.77 22.14
N THR A 16 -13.70 -14.25 20.92
CA THR A 16 -13.23 -15.61 20.62
C THR A 16 -11.71 -15.66 20.81
N PRO A 17 -11.18 -16.59 21.62
CA PRO A 17 -9.77 -16.89 21.61
C PRO A 17 -9.47 -17.90 20.50
N LEU A 18 -8.21 -17.94 20.07
CA LEU A 18 -7.62 -18.84 19.06
C LEU A 18 -7.96 -18.56 17.59
N ASN A 19 -6.95 -18.10 16.83
CA ASN A 19 -6.08 -19.00 16.07
C ASN A 19 -4.88 -18.22 15.49
N GLN A 20 -3.69 -18.39 16.08
CA GLN A 20 -2.44 -17.77 15.60
C GLN A 20 -1.98 -18.29 14.21
N LYS A 21 -2.73 -19.21 13.58
CA LYS A 21 -2.35 -19.85 12.30
C LYS A 21 -2.87 -19.15 11.04
N ASN A 22 -3.69 -18.10 11.19
CA ASN A 22 -4.21 -17.33 10.06
C ASN A 22 -3.54 -15.94 9.95
N LEU A 23 -2.23 -15.88 10.16
CA LEU A 23 -1.45 -14.77 9.61
C LEU A 23 -1.65 -14.85 8.09
N THR A 24 -2.13 -13.76 7.48
CA THR A 24 -2.25 -13.68 6.01
C THR A 24 -0.91 -14.12 5.42
N PRO A 25 -0.85 -15.21 4.61
CA PRO A 25 0.41 -15.74 4.06
C PRO A 25 1.20 -14.64 3.33
N PHE A 26 0.44 -13.70 2.79
CA PHE A 26 0.89 -12.57 2.00
C PHE A 26 1.76 -11.57 2.79
N SER A 27 1.35 -11.17 4.00
CA SER A 27 2.11 -10.17 4.78
C SER A 27 3.42 -10.72 5.32
N ARG A 28 3.49 -12.03 5.58
CA ARG A 28 4.74 -12.71 5.95
C ARG A 28 5.70 -12.79 4.77
N HIS A 29 5.20 -13.14 3.58
CA HIS A 29 6.02 -13.19 2.37
C HIS A 29 6.62 -11.83 2.00
N ARG A 30 5.86 -10.73 2.14
CA ARG A 30 6.39 -9.37 1.90
C ARG A 30 7.47 -8.96 2.88
N ASP A 31 7.28 -9.33 4.13
CA ASP A 31 8.23 -9.07 5.21
C ASP A 31 9.55 -9.81 4.96
N ASP A 32 9.49 -11.09 4.60
CA ASP A 32 10.66 -11.89 4.22
C ASP A 32 11.34 -11.31 2.96
N THR A 33 10.55 -10.98 1.93
CA THR A 33 11.06 -10.38 0.68
C THR A 33 11.78 -9.05 0.93
N LEU A 34 11.19 -8.16 1.72
CA LEU A 34 11.80 -6.87 2.04
C LEU A 34 13.09 -7.03 2.85
N ASN A 35 13.12 -8.01 3.76
CA ASN A 35 14.31 -8.32 4.53
C ASN A 35 15.42 -8.88 3.64
N ASP A 36 15.11 -9.79 2.71
CA ASP A 36 16.06 -10.33 1.73
C ASP A 36 16.61 -9.26 0.79
N GLU A 37 15.75 -8.34 0.35
CA GLU A 37 16.15 -7.18 -0.45
C GLU A 37 17.12 -6.27 0.33
N ILE A 38 16.83 -5.97 1.60
CA ILE A 38 17.72 -5.19 2.48
C ILE A 38 19.06 -5.88 2.68
N GLN A 39 19.07 -7.20 2.95
CA GLN A 39 20.31 -7.97 3.10
C GLN A 39 21.12 -7.96 1.81
N SER A 40 20.46 -8.10 0.66
CA SER A 40 21.13 -8.02 -0.62
C SER A 40 21.71 -6.64 -0.88
N ILE A 41 21.01 -5.55 -0.53
CA ILE A 41 21.55 -4.18 -0.63
C ILE A 41 22.80 -4.04 0.25
N ARG A 42 22.77 -4.53 1.49
CA ARG A 42 23.94 -4.50 2.39
C ARG A 42 25.14 -5.25 1.80
N SER A 43 24.93 -6.46 1.28
CA SER A 43 26.02 -7.22 0.64
C SER A 43 26.63 -6.49 -0.57
N LEU A 44 25.81 -5.74 -1.32
CA LEU A 44 26.29 -4.91 -2.44
C LEU A 44 27.05 -3.69 -1.93
N LEU A 45 26.64 -3.08 -0.81
CA LEU A 45 27.34 -1.97 -0.18
C LEU A 45 28.69 -2.40 0.39
N ASP A 46 28.76 -3.55 1.06
CA ASP A 46 30.01 -4.11 1.58
C ASP A 46 30.99 -4.41 0.43
N ARG A 47 30.49 -4.98 -0.66
CA ARG A 47 31.27 -5.21 -1.88
C ARG A 47 31.73 -3.89 -2.52
N ALA A 48 30.88 -2.87 -2.53
CA ALA A 48 31.23 -1.55 -3.04
C ALA A 48 32.27 -0.84 -2.15
N SER A 49 32.27 -1.09 -0.85
CA SER A 49 33.23 -0.52 0.09
C SER A 49 34.60 -1.21 0.05
N SER A 50 34.65 -2.47 -0.36
CA SER A 50 35.88 -3.29 -0.41
C SER A 50 36.46 -3.48 -1.82
N GLY A 51 35.68 -3.24 -2.87
CA GLY A 51 36.07 -3.39 -4.27
C GLY A 51 36.77 -2.16 -4.87
N GLY A 52 37.47 -2.36 -5.98
CA GLY A 52 38.08 -1.28 -6.77
C GLY A 52 37.04 -0.39 -7.47
N ASP A 53 37.47 0.78 -7.96
CA ASP A 53 36.57 1.85 -8.43
C ASP A 53 35.57 1.41 -9.51
N ARG A 54 36.01 0.57 -10.45
CA ARG A 54 35.14 0.06 -11.53
C ARG A 54 34.05 -0.88 -11.02
N ASP A 55 34.40 -1.79 -10.11
CA ASP A 55 33.44 -2.72 -9.51
C ASP A 55 32.52 -2.02 -8.52
N ARG A 56 33.03 -1.00 -7.83
CA ARG A 56 32.28 -0.14 -6.92
C ARG A 56 31.17 0.62 -7.65
N ALA A 57 31.46 1.24 -8.80
CA ALA A 57 30.44 1.94 -9.58
C ALA A 57 29.31 0.99 -10.03
N SER A 58 29.66 -0.20 -10.52
CA SER A 58 28.67 -1.22 -10.92
C SER A 58 27.85 -1.75 -9.73
N ALA A 59 28.50 -1.97 -8.58
CA ALA A 59 27.84 -2.41 -7.35
C ALA A 59 26.85 -1.35 -6.82
N LEU A 60 27.22 -0.06 -6.87
CA LEU A 60 26.37 1.05 -6.45
C LEU A 60 25.15 1.24 -7.38
N ASP A 61 25.29 1.02 -8.70
CA ASP A 61 24.15 1.04 -9.63
C ASP A 61 23.17 -0.13 -9.35
N ARG A 62 23.70 -1.34 -9.12
CA ARG A 62 22.89 -2.50 -8.72
C ARG A 62 22.19 -2.27 -7.38
N ALA A 63 22.89 -1.70 -6.41
CA ALA A 63 22.34 -1.35 -5.10
C ALA A 63 21.22 -0.30 -5.24
N GLU A 64 21.37 0.70 -6.11
CA GLU A 64 20.33 1.68 -6.38
C GLU A 64 19.07 1.06 -7.01
N LYS A 65 19.26 0.18 -8.00
CA LYS A 65 18.13 -0.55 -8.61
C LYS A 65 17.39 -1.40 -7.58
N LYS A 66 18.11 -2.11 -6.71
CA LYS A 66 17.51 -2.88 -5.60
C LYS A 66 16.84 -1.99 -4.56
N LEU A 67 17.42 -0.83 -4.24
CA LEU A 67 16.80 0.13 -3.32
C LEU A 67 15.46 0.64 -3.85
N ARG A 68 15.35 0.94 -5.15
CA ARG A 68 14.08 1.32 -5.78
C ARG A 68 13.05 0.20 -5.74
N ALA A 69 13.47 -1.05 -6.01
CA ALA A 69 12.59 -2.22 -5.87
C ALA A 69 12.09 -2.39 -4.43
N ALA A 70 12.98 -2.30 -3.44
CA ALA A 70 12.66 -2.39 -2.02
C ALA A 70 11.72 -1.27 -1.54
N GLN A 71 11.84 -0.06 -2.10
CA GLN A 71 10.88 1.01 -1.85
C GLN A 71 9.48 0.67 -2.37
N GLY A 72 9.39 -0.04 -3.49
CA GLY A 72 8.14 -0.60 -4.01
C GLY A 72 7.55 -1.65 -3.06
N THR A 73 8.35 -2.64 -2.67
CA THR A 73 7.97 -3.68 -1.70
C THR A 73 7.49 -3.09 -0.38
N ARG A 74 8.17 -2.06 0.13
CA ARG A 74 7.76 -1.32 1.34
C ARG A 74 6.38 -0.68 1.19
N LYS A 75 6.07 -0.08 0.04
CA LYS A 75 4.74 0.52 -0.22
C LYS A 75 3.66 -0.55 -0.25
N SER A 76 3.91 -1.67 -0.94
CA SER A 76 2.99 -2.82 -0.98
C SER A 76 2.75 -3.39 0.42
N TYR A 77 3.82 -3.58 1.20
CA TYR A 77 3.70 -4.06 2.59
C TYR A 77 2.84 -3.12 3.43
N LYS A 78 3.04 -1.79 3.34
CA LYS A 78 2.20 -0.80 4.04
C LYS A 78 0.72 -0.86 3.63
N MET A 79 0.41 -1.19 2.38
CA MET A 79 -0.97 -1.33 1.94
C MET A 79 -1.61 -2.59 2.53
N GLU A 80 -0.86 -3.68 2.59
CA GLU A 80 -1.33 -4.93 3.18
C GLU A 80 -1.56 -4.83 4.70
N THR A 81 -0.72 -4.07 5.43
CA THR A 81 -0.96 -3.85 6.86
C THR A 81 -2.28 -3.13 7.15
N ARG A 82 -2.85 -2.40 6.18
CA ARG A 82 -4.18 -1.77 6.31
C ARG A 82 -5.33 -2.77 6.21
N LEU A 83 -5.10 -3.90 5.55
CA LEU A 83 -6.10 -4.97 5.38
C LEU A 83 -6.15 -5.93 6.57
N VAL A 84 -5.23 -5.81 7.53
CA VAL A 84 -5.17 -6.66 8.72
C VAL A 84 -6.35 -6.33 9.66
N PRO A 85 -7.28 -7.28 9.93
CA PRO A 85 -8.46 -7.01 10.74
C PRO A 85 -8.16 -6.87 12.24
N ASP A 86 -7.18 -7.64 12.75
CA ASP A 86 -6.82 -7.64 14.17
C ASP A 86 -5.90 -6.44 14.51
N PRO A 87 -6.33 -5.50 15.38
CA PRO A 87 -5.54 -4.34 15.76
C PRO A 87 -4.18 -4.69 16.37
N ARG A 88 -4.07 -5.80 17.12
CA ARG A 88 -2.81 -6.20 17.77
C ARG A 88 -1.79 -6.68 16.74
N GLN A 89 -2.24 -7.49 15.78
CA GLN A 89 -1.38 -7.95 14.68
C GLN A 89 -0.98 -6.79 13.77
N LYS A 90 -1.92 -5.90 13.46
CA LYS A 90 -1.64 -4.68 12.69
C LYS A 90 -0.52 -3.87 13.32
N GLN A 91 -0.59 -3.63 14.64
CA GLN A 91 0.45 -2.91 15.36
C GLN A 91 1.82 -3.61 15.32
N MET A 92 1.85 -4.95 15.41
CA MET A 92 3.11 -5.71 15.24
C MET A 92 3.72 -5.51 13.85
N PHE A 93 2.92 -5.60 12.79
CA PHE A 93 3.40 -5.38 11.42
C PHE A 93 3.82 -3.93 11.16
N GLU A 94 3.11 -2.94 11.71
CA GLU A 94 3.51 -1.54 11.63
C GLU A 94 4.84 -1.27 12.33
N ASN A 95 5.06 -1.86 13.52
CA ASN A 95 6.34 -1.78 14.21
C ASN A 95 7.47 -2.42 13.41
N LYS A 96 7.21 -3.56 12.77
CA LYS A 96 8.19 -4.25 11.92
C LYS A 96 8.50 -3.45 10.65
N LEU A 97 7.48 -2.93 9.98
CA LEU A 97 7.61 -2.05 8.83
C LEU A 97 8.42 -0.80 9.16
N LYS A 98 8.22 -0.20 10.35
CA LYS A 98 9.01 0.95 10.81
C LYS A 98 10.50 0.60 10.90
N ARG A 99 10.84 -0.51 11.55
CA ARG A 99 12.23 -0.99 11.65
C ARG A 99 12.88 -1.24 10.28
N LEU A 100 12.18 -1.93 9.38
CA LEU A 100 12.68 -2.18 8.03
C LEU A 100 12.81 -0.90 7.21
N SER A 101 11.91 0.07 7.39
CA SER A 101 11.99 1.38 6.74
C SER A 101 13.18 2.20 7.25
N GLU A 102 13.48 2.14 8.54
CA GLU A 102 14.68 2.78 9.13
C GLU A 102 15.96 2.16 8.54
N GLN A 103 16.03 0.83 8.45
CA GLN A 103 17.17 0.13 7.83
C GLN A 103 17.34 0.48 6.35
N LEU A 104 16.25 0.58 5.59
CA LEU A 104 16.28 0.97 4.18
C LEU A 104 16.76 2.42 4.03
N SER A 105 16.31 3.32 4.91
CA SER A 105 16.80 4.71 4.95
C SER A 105 18.28 4.79 5.28
N GLN A 106 18.77 3.95 6.19
CA GLN A 106 20.20 3.87 6.51
C GLN A 106 21.00 3.42 5.29
N CYS A 107 20.60 2.33 4.62
CA CYS A 107 21.25 1.86 3.40
C CYS A 107 21.27 2.94 2.29
N ALA A 108 20.21 3.73 2.17
CA ALA A 108 20.14 4.84 1.22
C ALA A 108 21.14 5.96 1.56
N ASN A 109 21.34 6.25 2.85
CA ASN A 109 22.33 7.23 3.30
C ASN A 109 23.76 6.71 3.08
N ASP A 110 24.02 5.44 3.38
CA ASP A 110 25.32 4.79 3.17
C ASP A 110 25.71 4.79 1.69
N MET A 111 24.76 4.48 0.80
CA MET A 111 24.93 4.62 -0.65
C MET A 111 25.31 6.05 -1.08
N LYS A 112 24.63 7.06 -0.53
CA LYS A 112 24.94 8.48 -0.83
C LYS A 112 26.33 8.86 -0.34
N ALA A 113 26.71 8.43 0.85
CA ALA A 113 28.05 8.67 1.39
C ALA A 113 29.14 8.03 0.51
N LEU A 114 28.93 6.78 0.08
CA LEU A 114 29.85 6.08 -0.81
C LEU A 114 29.95 6.74 -2.20
N ARG A 115 28.86 7.31 -2.74
CA ARG A 115 28.88 8.10 -3.99
C ARG A 115 29.57 9.45 -3.84
N GLY A 116 29.32 10.16 -2.74
CA GLY A 116 29.96 11.45 -2.45
C GLY A 116 31.49 11.33 -2.41
N ASN A 117 32.01 10.21 -1.89
CA ASN A 117 33.44 9.92 -1.91
C ASN A 117 33.98 9.63 -3.31
N GLN A 118 33.19 9.02 -4.21
CA GLN A 118 33.60 8.74 -5.59
C GLN A 118 33.71 10.04 -6.41
N GLN A 119 32.70 10.90 -6.34
CA GLN A 119 32.70 12.18 -7.08
C GLN A 119 33.80 13.13 -6.62
N ARG A 120 34.15 13.11 -5.32
CA ARG A 120 35.32 13.86 -4.82
C ARG A 120 36.64 13.27 -5.32
N GLY A 121 36.78 11.96 -5.39
CA GLY A 121 37.98 11.31 -5.95
C GLY A 121 38.22 11.73 -7.41
N GLU A 122 37.17 11.70 -8.23
CA GLU A 122 37.25 12.09 -9.65
C GLU A 122 37.58 13.59 -9.83
N LEU A 123 37.10 14.46 -8.94
CA LEU A 123 37.40 15.90 -9.00
C LEU A 123 38.85 16.27 -8.63
N PHE A 124 39.56 15.43 -7.85
CA PHE A 124 40.94 15.68 -7.44
C PHE A 124 42.00 14.88 -8.23
N VAL A 125 41.59 13.86 -8.97
CA VAL A 125 42.51 13.05 -9.80
C VAL A 125 42.93 13.80 -11.09
N GLY A 126 42.15 14.76 -11.57
CA GLY A 126 42.55 15.66 -12.66
C GLY A 126 43.63 16.70 -12.27
N ALA A 127 43.83 16.96 -10.98
CA ALA A 127 44.77 17.97 -10.48
C ALA A 127 46.07 17.38 -9.88
N ARG A 128 46.24 16.05 -9.90
CA ARG A 128 47.41 15.35 -9.34
C ARG A 128 48.23 14.56 -10.37
N GLY A 129 47.89 14.71 -11.66
CA GLY A 129 48.52 14.01 -12.78
C GLY A 129 49.67 14.75 -13.47
N ASP A 130 50.16 15.87 -12.95
CA ASP A 130 51.33 16.56 -13.50
C ASP A 130 52.22 17.14 -12.39
N GLN A 131 52.80 16.25 -11.58
CA GLN A 131 53.97 16.58 -10.75
C GLN A 131 55.27 16.33 -11.50
N THR A 132 55.29 16.61 -12.81
CA THR A 132 56.50 16.77 -13.59
C THR A 132 56.80 18.26 -13.72
N ASN A 133 57.63 18.78 -12.81
CA ASN A 133 58.46 19.98 -13.01
C ASN A 133 57.81 21.17 -13.75
N VAL A 134 56.93 21.93 -13.09
CA VAL A 134 56.67 23.32 -13.53
C VAL A 134 56.72 24.26 -12.34
N ARG A 135 57.95 24.48 -11.86
CA ARG A 135 58.35 25.74 -11.23
C ARG A 135 58.70 26.71 -12.37
N GLY A 136 57.69 27.10 -13.13
CA GLY A 136 57.77 28.10 -14.18
C GLY A 136 56.55 28.98 -14.06
N GLU A 137 56.74 30.28 -13.99
CA GLU A 137 55.65 31.24 -14.10
C GLU A 137 54.85 30.93 -15.37
N MET A 138 53.61 30.48 -15.21
CA MET A 138 52.67 30.30 -16.32
C MET A 138 52.59 31.63 -17.07
N SER A 139 52.93 31.61 -18.36
CA SER A 139 52.79 32.80 -19.20
C SER A 139 51.33 33.24 -19.21
N GLY A 140 51.06 34.56 -19.16
CA GLY A 140 49.70 35.10 -19.16
C GLY A 140 48.84 34.61 -20.33
N ASP A 141 49.48 34.25 -21.45
CA ASP A 141 48.82 33.68 -22.63
C ASP A 141 48.36 32.23 -22.42
N GLU A 142 49.10 31.41 -21.67
CA GLU A 142 48.70 30.03 -21.32
C GLU A 142 47.56 30.04 -20.30
N ALA A 143 47.61 30.94 -19.32
CA ALA A 143 46.52 31.14 -18.37
C ALA A 143 45.24 31.62 -19.07
N GLY A 144 45.36 32.53 -20.06
CA GLY A 144 44.23 32.97 -20.88
C GLY A 144 43.60 31.85 -21.72
N ASN A 145 44.43 31.01 -22.35
CA ASN A 145 43.95 29.87 -23.14
C ASN A 145 43.27 28.80 -22.26
N MET A 146 43.78 28.54 -21.05
CA MET A 146 43.12 27.66 -20.10
C MET A 146 41.74 28.21 -19.67
N MET A 147 41.64 29.51 -19.43
CA MET A 147 40.38 30.14 -19.02
C MET A 147 39.33 30.10 -20.15
N ILE A 148 39.72 30.27 -21.42
CA ILE A 148 38.81 30.13 -22.56
C ILE A 148 38.33 28.69 -22.71
N ASN A 149 39.21 27.71 -22.55
CA ASN A 149 38.83 26.29 -22.61
C ASN A 149 37.88 25.92 -21.46
N GLU A 150 38.15 26.39 -20.24
CA GLU A 150 37.25 26.18 -19.09
C GLU A 150 35.88 26.84 -19.32
N MET A 151 35.85 28.02 -19.93
CA MET A 151 34.60 28.71 -20.26
C MET A 151 33.78 27.93 -21.30
N ASN A 152 34.43 27.35 -22.31
CA ASN A 152 33.75 26.47 -23.29
C ASN A 152 33.18 25.21 -22.62
N ASP A 153 33.95 24.58 -21.73
CA ASP A 153 33.50 23.41 -20.95
C ASP A 153 32.29 23.74 -20.07
N ILE A 154 32.28 24.92 -19.43
CA ILE A 154 31.15 25.39 -18.63
C ILE A 154 29.92 25.61 -19.52
N GLN A 155 30.10 26.19 -20.70
CA GLN A 155 29.01 26.40 -21.65
C GLN A 155 28.42 25.09 -22.15
N ASP A 156 29.25 24.11 -22.48
CA ASP A 156 28.80 22.79 -22.92
C ASP A 156 28.05 22.04 -21.80
N LYS A 157 28.55 22.09 -20.57
CA LYS A 157 27.84 21.57 -19.39
C LYS A 157 26.51 22.27 -19.16
N THR A 158 26.45 23.59 -19.38
CA THR A 158 25.22 24.38 -19.25
C THR A 158 24.22 23.98 -20.33
N LYS A 159 24.66 23.85 -21.59
CA LYS A 159 23.84 23.40 -22.72
C LYS A 159 23.29 21.99 -22.48
N SER A 160 24.12 21.07 -21.99
CA SER A 160 23.69 19.71 -21.62
C SER A 160 22.66 19.73 -20.48
N SER A 161 22.85 20.59 -19.47
CA SER A 161 21.92 20.72 -18.34
C SER A 161 20.56 21.28 -18.78
N ILE A 162 20.56 22.24 -19.71
CA ILE A 162 19.34 22.78 -20.32
C ILE A 162 18.63 21.70 -21.15
N MET A 163 19.35 20.92 -21.95
CA MET A 163 18.74 19.81 -22.71
C MET A 163 18.14 18.75 -21.78
N ASN A 164 18.84 18.37 -20.72
CA ASN A 164 18.32 17.45 -19.72
C ASN A 164 17.06 17.99 -19.04
N THR A 165 17.04 19.27 -18.71
CA THR A 165 15.86 19.94 -18.13
C THR A 165 14.69 19.93 -19.11
N LYS A 166 14.93 20.25 -20.38
CA LYS A 166 13.91 20.17 -21.44
C LYS A 166 13.33 18.76 -21.58
N ASN A 167 14.18 17.73 -21.54
CA ASN A 167 13.75 16.34 -21.61
C ASN A 167 12.92 15.94 -20.37
N MET A 168 13.34 16.38 -19.17
CA MET A 168 12.56 16.16 -17.94
C MET A 168 11.20 16.86 -17.97
N VAL A 169 11.13 18.09 -18.51
CA VAL A 169 9.87 18.82 -18.67
C VAL A 169 8.94 18.09 -19.64
N SER A 170 9.48 17.61 -20.77
CA SER A 170 8.70 16.83 -21.75
C SER A 170 8.19 15.51 -21.14
N ALA A 171 9.03 14.80 -20.40
CA ALA A 171 8.62 13.58 -19.70
C ALA A 171 7.55 13.88 -18.63
N SER A 172 7.70 14.97 -17.88
CA SER A 172 6.72 15.41 -16.88
C SER A 172 5.38 15.75 -17.51
N LYS A 173 5.37 16.36 -18.70
CA LYS A 173 4.16 16.62 -19.48
C LYS A 173 3.45 15.32 -19.87
N GLN A 174 4.18 14.35 -20.41
CA GLN A 174 3.63 13.04 -20.79
C GLN A 174 3.04 12.29 -19.57
N VAL A 175 3.74 12.31 -18.43
CA VAL A 175 3.23 11.71 -17.19
C VAL A 175 1.97 12.44 -16.72
N GLY A 176 1.94 13.77 -16.85
CA GLY A 176 0.76 14.59 -16.54
C GLY A 176 -0.45 14.23 -17.42
N GLU A 177 -0.25 14.10 -18.74
CA GLU A 177 -1.28 13.68 -19.69
C GLU A 177 -1.80 12.28 -19.37
N ALA A 178 -0.92 11.30 -19.17
CA ALA A 178 -1.31 9.94 -18.79
C ALA A 178 -2.06 9.88 -17.45
N THR A 179 -1.67 10.72 -16.48
CA THR A 179 -2.38 10.83 -15.20
C THR A 179 -3.77 11.43 -15.39
N MET A 180 -3.91 12.44 -16.26
CA MET A 180 -5.19 13.06 -16.59
C MET A 180 -6.15 12.04 -17.24
N GLU A 181 -5.65 11.23 -18.18
CA GLU A 181 -6.42 10.16 -18.83
C GLU A 181 -6.90 9.10 -17.82
N GLU A 182 -6.03 8.65 -16.91
CA GLU A 182 -6.43 7.68 -15.88
C GLU A 182 -7.45 8.27 -14.90
N LEU A 183 -7.34 9.55 -14.54
CA LEU A 183 -8.36 10.23 -13.72
C LEU A 183 -9.72 10.29 -14.42
N LEU A 184 -9.75 10.53 -15.73
CA LEU A 184 -10.99 10.48 -16.52
C LEU A 184 -11.58 9.06 -16.54
N ARG A 185 -10.73 8.04 -16.70
CA ARG A 185 -11.15 6.63 -16.66
C ARG A 185 -11.73 6.25 -15.30
N GLN A 186 -11.07 6.67 -14.22
CA GLN A 186 -11.54 6.44 -12.84
C GLN A 186 -12.87 7.16 -12.56
N ARG A 187 -13.03 8.38 -13.06
CA ARG A 187 -14.31 9.11 -12.96
C ARG A 187 -15.45 8.35 -13.62
N GLU A 188 -15.20 7.75 -14.79
CA GLU A 188 -16.21 6.96 -15.47
C GLU A 188 -16.51 5.64 -14.74
N GLN A 189 -15.49 4.98 -14.19
CA GLN A 189 -15.69 3.81 -13.33
C GLN A 189 -16.53 4.13 -12.09
N ILE A 190 -16.30 5.29 -11.45
CA ILE A 190 -17.10 5.73 -10.30
C ILE A 190 -18.57 5.91 -10.68
N ARG A 191 -18.86 6.48 -11.86
CA ARG A 191 -20.24 6.60 -12.35
C ARG A 191 -20.89 5.24 -12.56
N ASN A 192 -20.18 4.30 -13.16
CA ASN A 192 -20.69 2.94 -13.35
C ASN A 192 -20.95 2.24 -12.00
N ILE A 193 -20.07 2.44 -11.01
CA ILE A 193 -20.26 1.91 -9.66
C ILE A 193 -21.48 2.55 -9.01
N ASP A 194 -21.69 3.86 -9.16
CA ASP A 194 -22.87 4.55 -8.62
C ASP A 194 -24.17 3.98 -9.20
N ASP A 195 -24.20 3.77 -10.53
CA ASP A 195 -25.32 3.13 -11.22
C ASP A 195 -25.56 1.68 -10.74
N GLU A 196 -24.49 0.91 -10.52
CA GLU A 196 -24.58 -0.44 -9.96
C GLU A 196 -25.08 -0.44 -8.51
N VAL A 197 -24.63 0.51 -7.68
CA VAL A 197 -25.07 0.67 -6.30
C VAL A 197 -26.56 1.02 -6.24
N MET A 198 -27.05 1.90 -7.10
CA MET A 198 -28.49 2.20 -7.19
C MET A 198 -29.30 0.94 -7.55
N ARG A 199 -28.81 0.11 -8.47
CA ARG A 199 -29.48 -1.16 -8.83
C ARG A 199 -29.46 -2.18 -7.68
N VAL A 200 -28.37 -2.23 -6.91
CA VAL A 200 -28.28 -3.08 -5.72
C VAL A 200 -29.26 -2.59 -4.66
N ASP A 201 -29.38 -1.28 -4.44
CA ASP A 201 -30.34 -0.69 -3.49
C ASP A 201 -31.79 -1.02 -3.89
N ASP A 202 -32.15 -0.90 -5.17
CA ASP A 202 -33.46 -1.31 -5.68
C ASP A 202 -33.75 -2.80 -5.43
N ASN A 203 -32.74 -3.65 -5.65
CA ASN A 203 -32.86 -5.09 -5.41
C ASN A 203 -33.01 -5.41 -3.92
N LEU A 204 -32.27 -4.72 -3.04
CA LEU A 204 -32.41 -4.86 -1.58
C LEU A 204 -33.79 -4.39 -1.12
N ASN A 205 -34.26 -3.24 -1.57
CA ASN A 205 -35.61 -2.73 -1.30
C ASN A 205 -36.70 -3.70 -1.76
N ARG A 206 -36.49 -4.39 -2.89
CA ARG A 206 -37.40 -5.44 -3.37
C ARG A 206 -37.32 -6.70 -2.50
N ALA A 207 -36.14 -7.13 -2.10
CA ALA A 207 -35.94 -8.27 -1.20
C ALA A 207 -36.60 -8.02 0.17
N ASP A 208 -36.45 -6.81 0.73
CA ASP A 208 -37.09 -6.42 1.99
C ASP A 208 -38.62 -6.46 1.88
N LYS A 209 -39.20 -5.97 0.78
CA LYS A 209 -40.65 -6.09 0.53
C LYS A 209 -41.11 -7.55 0.45
N LEU A 210 -40.32 -8.44 -0.14
CA LEU A 210 -40.64 -9.87 -0.21
C LEU A 210 -40.57 -10.52 1.18
N ILE A 211 -39.54 -10.21 1.97
CA ILE A 211 -39.42 -10.66 3.35
C ILE A 211 -40.63 -10.19 4.16
N GLN A 212 -41.01 -8.92 4.06
CA GLN A 212 -42.17 -8.38 4.77
C GLN A 212 -43.47 -9.11 4.39
N LYS A 213 -43.66 -9.44 3.11
CA LYS A 213 -44.82 -10.23 2.65
C LYS A 213 -44.81 -11.66 3.20
N LEU A 214 -43.65 -12.32 3.22
CA LEU A 214 -43.50 -13.66 3.80
C LEU A 214 -43.83 -13.65 5.30
N TRP A 215 -43.34 -12.66 6.04
CA TRP A 215 -43.66 -12.48 7.46
C TRP A 215 -45.15 -12.23 7.70
N GLN A 216 -45.81 -11.42 6.86
CA GLN A 216 -47.26 -11.20 6.95
C GLN A 216 -48.07 -12.47 6.61
N ALA A 217 -47.63 -13.25 5.62
CA ALA A 217 -48.27 -14.50 5.22
C ALA A 217 -48.15 -15.57 6.32
N ASP A 218 -46.97 -15.74 6.92
CA ASP A 218 -46.77 -16.68 8.04
C ASP A 218 -47.52 -16.24 9.30
N GLY A 219 -47.59 -14.93 9.57
CA GLY A 219 -48.39 -14.37 10.66
C GLY A 219 -49.90 -14.64 10.53
N HIS A 220 -50.44 -14.65 9.30
CA HIS A 220 -51.85 -14.99 9.05
C HIS A 220 -52.12 -16.50 8.90
N GLY A 221 -51.11 -17.28 8.49
CA GLY A 221 -51.22 -18.74 8.33
C GLY A 221 -51.39 -19.50 9.64
N GLN A 222 -50.75 -19.06 10.72
CA GLN A 222 -50.90 -19.69 12.04
C GLN A 222 -52.25 -19.40 12.71
N VAL A 223 -52.80 -18.19 12.54
CA VAL A 223 -54.08 -17.84 13.19
C VAL A 223 -55.24 -18.60 12.55
N HIS A 224 -55.21 -18.80 11.22
CA HIS A 224 -56.30 -19.47 10.50
C HIS A 224 -56.31 -21.00 10.68
N THR A 225 -55.15 -21.64 10.83
CA THR A 225 -55.06 -23.08 11.10
C THR A 225 -55.48 -23.43 12.53
N VAL A 226 -55.10 -22.63 13.52
CA VAL A 226 -55.51 -22.83 14.92
C VAL A 226 -57.02 -22.64 15.11
N LEU A 227 -57.64 -21.69 14.40
CA LEU A 227 -59.10 -21.49 14.43
C LEU A 227 -59.88 -22.62 13.76
N ARG A 228 -59.40 -23.20 12.65
CA ARG A 228 -60.05 -24.36 11.99
C ARG A 228 -59.97 -25.64 12.82
N VAL A 229 -58.83 -25.90 13.48
CA VAL A 229 -58.67 -27.10 14.33
C VAL A 229 -59.58 -27.03 15.56
N ARG A 230 -59.75 -25.85 16.16
CA ARG A 230 -60.69 -25.66 17.28
C ARG A 230 -62.16 -25.83 16.90
N GLN A 231 -62.57 -25.34 15.72
CA GLN A 231 -63.95 -25.53 15.25
C GLN A 231 -64.26 -26.99 14.89
N HIS A 232 -63.31 -27.73 14.32
CA HIS A 232 -63.49 -29.16 14.05
C HIS A 232 -63.46 -30.04 15.31
N ALA A 233 -62.71 -29.66 16.35
CA ALA A 233 -62.72 -30.37 17.63
C ALA A 233 -64.05 -30.19 18.39
N ALA A 234 -64.63 -28.99 18.35
CA ALA A 234 -65.92 -28.69 19.00
C ALA A 234 -67.11 -29.40 18.32
N ALA A 235 -67.01 -29.75 17.03
CA ALA A 235 -68.04 -30.50 16.31
C ALA A 235 -68.01 -32.01 16.61
N ARG A 236 -66.84 -32.58 16.95
CA ARG A 236 -66.71 -34.01 17.28
C ARG A 236 -66.99 -34.36 18.75
N GLY A 237 -66.88 -33.39 19.66
CA GLY A 237 -67.17 -33.59 21.09
C GLY A 237 -68.65 -33.65 21.46
N ARG A 238 -69.58 -33.44 20.50
CA ARG A 238 -71.03 -33.36 20.78
C ARG A 238 -71.82 -34.63 20.41
N HIS A 239 -71.15 -35.69 19.94
CA HIS A 239 -71.80 -36.96 19.55
C HIS A 239 -71.53 -38.13 20.51
N HIS A 240 -70.84 -37.93 21.63
CA HIS A 240 -70.40 -39.03 22.52
C HIS A 240 -70.97 -39.01 23.95
N LEU A 241 -72.07 -38.30 24.19
CA LEU A 241 -72.84 -38.34 25.46
C LEU A 241 -74.30 -38.69 25.17
N HIS A 242 -74.57 -39.92 24.73
CA HIS A 242 -75.90 -40.53 24.80
C HIS A 242 -75.82 -42.04 24.54
N ARG A 243 -75.10 -42.74 25.42
CA ARG A 243 -75.24 -44.18 25.63
C ARG A 243 -74.54 -44.44 26.96
N ASP A 244 -75.35 -44.65 27.98
CA ASP A 244 -75.12 -45.49 29.16
C ASP A 244 -76.27 -45.19 30.15
N ASP A 245 -77.47 -45.59 29.73
CA ASP A 245 -78.57 -45.99 30.60
C ASP A 245 -78.91 -47.44 30.17
N GLU A 246 -79.24 -48.29 31.15
CA GLU A 246 -79.61 -49.73 31.07
C GLU A 246 -78.49 -50.77 31.31
N GLU A 247 -78.16 -51.02 32.58
CA GLU A 247 -78.56 -52.24 33.35
C GLU A 247 -78.10 -52.15 34.82
#